data_AF-A0A1B6L7L9-F1
#
_entry.id   AF-A0A1B6L7L9-F1
#
_cell.length_a   1.000
_cell.length_b   1.000
_cell.length_c   1.000
_cell.angle_alpha   90.00
_cell.angle_beta   90.00
_cell.angle_gamma   90.00
#
_symmetry.space_group_name_H-M   'P 1'
#
loop_
_entity.id
_entity.type
_entity.pdbx_description
1 polymer ?
#
loop_
_entity_poly.entity_id
_entity_poly.type
_entity_poly.pdbx_seq_one_letter_code
_entity_poly.pdbx_strand_id
1 'polypeptide(L)'
;CHLVEVSTELSRLQAETLCPDSKVQDDPSPAYRSGWSKFGLPVSWYRSLEDIPRQFSCIVAHEFFDALPIHKFQKTDAGWREILIDIDENNPEKFRYVISRMATPASAVFMKKEESRDHVEICPQAGVIAQQLAQRLEEDGGIALIADYGHSGEKTDTFRAFKKHKLHDPLVDAGSADLTADVDFQFLKDTVTDKLVSYGPVTQREFLLRMHAEKRLQILLSNCKGEDEKSSLKSGFHMMTDEDKMGQCFKFLALYPLVLKDYLTKRPPAGFVDL
;
A
#
# COMPACT_ATOMS: atom_id res chain seq x y z
N CYS A 1 -14.43 -5.03 -13.62
CA CYS A 1 -13.17 -4.86 -12.88
C CYS A 1 -12.63 -3.47 -13.21
N HIS A 2 -12.23 -2.70 -12.20
CA HIS A 2 -11.72 -1.34 -12.38
C HIS A 2 -10.30 -1.29 -11.83
N LEU A 3 -9.35 -0.83 -12.64
CA LEU A 3 -7.94 -0.68 -12.29
C LEU A 3 -7.59 0.81 -12.26
N VAL A 4 -6.97 1.27 -11.18
CA VAL A 4 -6.44 2.64 -11.10
C VAL A 4 -4.96 2.58 -11.38
N GLU A 5 -4.54 3.13 -12.51
CA GLU A 5 -3.16 3.05 -13.00
C GLU A 5 -2.82 4.31 -13.80
N VAL A 6 -1.75 4.98 -13.39
CA VAL A 6 -1.28 6.24 -14.00
C VAL A 6 -0.15 6.01 -15.00
N SER A 7 0.60 4.91 -14.87
CA SER A 7 1.65 4.56 -15.81
C SER A 7 1.06 3.98 -17.09
N THR A 8 1.30 4.67 -18.21
CA THR A 8 0.90 4.19 -19.53
C THR A 8 1.51 2.83 -19.85
N GLU A 9 2.76 2.62 -19.45
CA GLU A 9 3.49 1.38 -19.71
C GLU A 9 2.98 0.22 -18.83
N LEU A 10 2.76 0.45 -17.53
CA LEU A 10 2.18 -0.59 -16.67
C LEU A 10 0.75 -0.94 -17.10
N SER A 11 -0.06 0.05 -17.48
CA SER A 11 -1.41 -0.20 -17.99
C SER A 11 -1.40 -1.05 -19.27
N ARG A 12 -0.39 -0.88 -20.14
CA ARG A 12 -0.19 -1.69 -21.35
C ARG A 12 0.13 -3.13 -20.99
N LEU A 13 1.08 -3.37 -20.08
CA LEU A 13 1.46 -4.71 -19.62
C LEU A 13 0.30 -5.44 -18.91
N GLN A 14 -0.45 -4.72 -18.06
CA GLN A 14 -1.66 -5.23 -17.42
C GLN A 14 -2.69 -5.64 -18.47
N ALA A 15 -2.92 -4.79 -19.47
CA ALA A 15 -3.84 -5.07 -20.56
C ALA A 15 -3.42 -6.29 -21.39
N GLU A 16 -2.14 -6.41 -21.77
CA GLU A 16 -1.63 -7.59 -22.49
C GLU A 16 -1.83 -8.89 -21.72
N THR A 17 -1.73 -8.82 -20.39
CA THR A 17 -1.91 -10.00 -19.53
C THR A 17 -3.38 -10.36 -19.33
N LEU A 18 -4.25 -9.36 -19.12
CA LEU A 18 -5.64 -9.56 -18.71
C LEU A 18 -6.62 -9.52 -19.86
N CYS A 19 -6.44 -8.58 -20.79
CA CYS A 19 -7.36 -8.19 -21.87
C CYS A 19 -6.58 -7.78 -23.14
N PRO A 20 -5.97 -8.74 -23.87
CA PRO A 20 -5.09 -8.43 -25.02
C PRO A 20 -5.76 -7.53 -26.07
N ASP A 21 -7.07 -7.68 -26.27
CA ASP A 21 -7.86 -6.90 -27.23
C ASP A 21 -8.40 -5.56 -26.66
N SER A 22 -7.84 -5.09 -25.54
CA SER A 22 -8.25 -3.80 -24.95
C SER A 22 -7.99 -2.65 -25.91
N LYS A 23 -8.83 -1.61 -25.81
CA LYS A 23 -8.72 -0.39 -26.61
C LYS A 23 -8.48 0.80 -25.70
N VAL A 24 -7.56 1.66 -26.11
CA VAL A 24 -7.47 3.04 -25.58
C VAL A 24 -8.67 3.79 -26.12
N GLN A 25 -9.31 4.59 -25.26
CA GLN A 25 -10.48 5.38 -25.64
C GLN A 25 -10.02 6.79 -26.02
N ASP A 26 -10.50 7.29 -27.17
CA ASP A 26 -10.29 8.67 -27.61
C ASP A 26 -11.42 9.56 -27.05
N ASP A 27 -11.19 10.24 -25.91
CA ASP A 27 -12.01 11.35 -25.32
C ASP A 27 -13.52 11.04 -24.98
N PRO A 28 -14.24 11.82 -24.13
CA PRO A 28 -13.95 12.20 -22.74
C PRO A 28 -14.46 11.13 -21.75
N SER A 29 -14.23 9.85 -22.01
CA SER A 29 -14.57 8.79 -21.05
C SER A 29 -13.67 8.87 -19.81
N PRO A 30 -14.22 8.77 -18.58
CA PRO A 30 -13.39 8.67 -17.37
C PRO A 30 -12.46 7.45 -17.39
N ALA A 31 -12.85 6.38 -18.09
CA ALA A 31 -11.97 5.25 -18.36
C ALA A 31 -11.15 5.49 -19.63
N TYR A 32 -9.83 5.65 -19.49
CA TYR A 32 -8.95 5.90 -20.64
C TYR A 32 -8.63 4.61 -21.44
N ARG A 33 -8.89 3.44 -20.87
CA ARG A 33 -8.75 2.13 -21.53
C ARG A 33 -9.83 1.18 -21.04
N SER A 34 -10.32 0.32 -21.92
CA SER A 34 -11.23 -0.76 -21.55
C SER A 34 -11.07 -1.98 -22.44
N GLY A 35 -11.43 -3.15 -21.91
CA GLY A 35 -11.43 -4.40 -22.66
C GLY A 35 -12.23 -5.49 -21.98
N TRP A 36 -12.15 -6.70 -22.53
CA TRP A 36 -12.76 -7.89 -21.98
C TRP A 36 -11.67 -8.90 -21.64
N SER A 37 -11.75 -9.46 -20.45
CA SER A 37 -10.83 -10.52 -20.05
C SER A 37 -11.09 -11.82 -20.82
N LYS A 38 -10.12 -12.74 -20.80
CA LYS A 38 -10.27 -14.09 -21.38
C LYS A 38 -11.47 -14.90 -20.84
N PHE A 39 -12.05 -14.46 -19.73
CA PHE A 39 -13.23 -15.08 -19.10
C PHE A 39 -14.53 -14.29 -19.36
N GLY A 40 -14.50 -13.27 -20.24
CA GLY A 40 -15.69 -12.49 -20.59
C GLY A 40 -16.11 -11.46 -19.54
N LEU A 41 -15.22 -11.07 -18.62
CA LEU A 41 -15.48 -10.00 -17.65
C LEU A 41 -14.95 -8.65 -18.18
N PRO A 42 -15.71 -7.55 -18.05
CA PRO A 42 -15.25 -6.22 -18.47
C PRO A 42 -14.16 -5.70 -17.52
N VAL A 43 -13.14 -5.09 -18.10
CA VAL A 43 -12.03 -4.44 -17.39
C VAL A 43 -11.87 -3.01 -17.90
N SER A 44 -11.69 -2.06 -17.00
CA SER A 44 -11.53 -0.64 -17.33
C SER A 44 -10.43 -0.02 -16.47
N TRP A 45 -9.64 0.87 -17.08
CA TRP A 45 -8.53 1.56 -16.43
C TRP A 45 -8.83 3.05 -16.27
N TYR A 46 -8.50 3.58 -15.10
CA TYR A 46 -8.79 4.94 -14.65
C TYR A 46 -7.52 5.60 -14.11
N ARG A 47 -7.49 6.95 -14.10
CA ARG A 47 -6.36 7.72 -13.57
C ARG A 47 -6.54 8.07 -12.10
N SER A 48 -7.79 8.33 -11.69
CA SER A 48 -8.16 8.58 -10.30
C SER A 48 -9.19 7.57 -9.82
N LEU A 49 -9.26 7.40 -8.49
CA LEU A 49 -10.33 6.68 -7.81
C LEU A 49 -11.70 7.35 -8.05
N GLU A 50 -11.72 8.67 -8.21
CA GLU A 50 -12.93 9.47 -8.40
C GLU A 50 -13.62 9.19 -9.74
N ASP A 51 -12.85 8.77 -10.75
CA ASP A 51 -13.33 8.46 -12.09
C ASP A 51 -14.10 7.13 -12.15
N ILE A 52 -14.02 6.31 -11.10
CA ILE A 52 -14.65 5.00 -11.05
C ILE A 52 -16.16 5.15 -10.84
N PRO A 53 -17.02 4.47 -11.64
CA PRO A 53 -18.48 4.50 -11.47
C PRO A 53 -18.94 4.14 -10.06
N ARG A 54 -19.77 5.02 -9.45
CA ARG A 54 -20.29 4.88 -8.08
C ARG A 54 -21.22 3.67 -7.95
N GLN A 55 -20.77 2.67 -7.19
CA GLN A 55 -21.47 1.41 -6.94
C GLN A 55 -20.80 0.65 -5.80
N PHE A 56 -21.46 -0.40 -5.29
CA PHE A 56 -20.87 -1.32 -4.32
C PHE A 56 -19.52 -1.85 -4.83
N SER A 57 -18.47 -1.69 -4.01
CA SER A 57 -17.10 -1.95 -4.45
C SER A 57 -16.33 -2.86 -3.48
N CYS A 58 -15.60 -3.83 -4.03
CA CYS A 58 -14.56 -4.55 -3.30
C CYS A 58 -13.20 -4.01 -3.76
N ILE A 59 -12.52 -3.28 -2.88
CA ILE A 59 -11.29 -2.57 -3.20
C ILE A 59 -10.08 -3.34 -2.66
N VAL A 60 -9.05 -3.48 -3.48
CA VAL A 60 -7.77 -4.08 -3.07
C VAL A 60 -6.67 -3.09 -3.40
N ALA A 61 -5.88 -2.73 -2.39
CA ALA A 61 -4.66 -1.95 -2.53
C ALA A 61 -3.51 -2.80 -1.99
N HIS A 62 -2.66 -3.31 -2.89
CA HIS A 62 -1.57 -4.22 -2.57
C HIS A 62 -0.26 -3.60 -3.04
N GLU A 63 0.65 -3.28 -2.12
CA GLU A 63 1.90 -2.54 -2.41
C GLU A 63 1.61 -1.26 -3.20
N PHE A 64 0.75 -0.42 -2.62
CA PHE A 64 0.30 0.82 -3.24
C PHE A 64 0.65 2.03 -2.39
N PHE A 65 0.52 1.92 -1.07
CA PHE A 65 0.70 3.05 -0.16
C PHE A 65 2.19 3.28 0.14
N ASP A 66 3.03 2.25 0.08
CA ASP A 66 4.48 2.36 0.32
C ASP A 66 5.23 3.13 -0.78
N ALA A 67 4.67 3.16 -1.98
CA ALA A 67 5.17 3.92 -3.13
C ALA A 67 4.75 5.41 -3.11
N LEU A 68 3.89 5.81 -2.16
CA LEU A 68 3.42 7.20 -2.07
C LEU A 68 4.49 8.10 -1.42
N PRO A 69 4.58 9.38 -1.84
CA PRO A 69 5.58 10.30 -1.31
C PRO A 69 5.37 10.58 0.18
N ILE A 70 6.47 10.60 0.92
CA ILE A 70 6.51 10.91 2.34
C ILE A 70 7.26 12.21 2.62
N HIS A 71 6.89 12.87 3.72
CA HIS A 71 7.69 13.88 4.38
C HIS A 71 8.44 13.26 5.56
N LYS A 72 9.69 13.66 5.76
CA LYS A 72 10.52 13.25 6.90
C LYS A 72 10.69 14.42 7.86
N PHE A 73 10.46 14.20 9.15
CA PHE A 73 10.60 15.23 10.18
C PHE A 73 11.55 14.78 11.28
N GLN A 74 12.29 15.73 11.84
CA GLN A 74 13.19 15.53 12.96
C GLN A 74 12.89 16.52 14.09
N LYS A 75 12.89 16.02 15.32
CA LYS A 75 12.74 16.82 16.54
C LYS A 75 14.07 17.50 16.86
N THR A 76 14.01 18.80 17.12
CA THR A 76 15.17 19.62 17.52
C THR A 76 14.82 20.42 18.77
N ASP A 77 15.82 21.05 19.41
CA ASP A 77 15.61 21.95 20.54
C ASP A 77 14.67 23.12 20.22
N ALA A 78 14.59 23.51 18.94
CA ALA A 78 13.71 24.57 18.45
C ALA A 78 12.37 24.06 17.88
N GLY A 79 12.01 22.80 18.18
CA GLY A 79 10.81 22.11 17.70
C GLY A 79 11.05 21.22 16.47
N TRP A 80 9.97 20.77 15.84
CA TRP A 80 10.03 19.94 14.64
C TRP A 80 10.58 20.69 13.44
N ARG A 81 11.44 20.03 12.68
CA ARG A 81 12.01 20.50 11.42
C ARG A 81 11.86 19.43 10.36
N GLU A 82 11.76 19.86 9.12
CA GLU A 82 11.64 18.96 7.97
C GLU A 82 13.03 18.57 7.48
N ILE A 83 13.22 17.28 7.18
CA ILE A 83 14.40 16.78 6.48
C ILE A 83 14.14 16.95 4.99
N LEU A 84 15.02 17.67 4.33
CA LEU A 84 14.95 18.02 2.91
C LEU A 84 16.17 17.44 2.18
N ILE A 85 16.11 17.46 0.85
CA ILE A 85 17.23 17.10 -0.02
C ILE A 85 17.86 18.37 -0.57
N ASP A 86 19.19 18.45 -0.50
CA ASP A 86 19.99 19.54 -1.04
C ASP A 86 21.17 18.99 -1.84
N ILE A 87 21.85 19.85 -2.58
CA ILE A 87 23.09 19.53 -3.30
C ILE A 87 24.24 19.45 -2.29
N ASP A 88 25.14 18.49 -2.46
CA ASP A 88 26.37 18.39 -1.66
C ASP A 88 27.33 19.53 -2.03
N GLU A 89 27.71 20.35 -1.05
CA GLU A 89 28.61 21.50 -1.22
C GLU A 89 29.99 21.11 -1.75
N ASN A 90 30.47 19.91 -1.43
CA ASN A 90 31.78 19.41 -1.87
C ASN A 90 31.69 18.64 -3.19
N ASN A 91 30.50 18.21 -3.60
CA ASN A 91 30.29 17.49 -4.85
C ASN A 91 28.89 17.80 -5.43
N PRO A 92 28.78 18.77 -6.36
CA PRO A 92 27.49 19.19 -6.93
C PRO A 92 26.72 18.12 -7.71
N GLU A 93 27.34 16.97 -8.03
CA GLU A 93 26.67 15.83 -8.69
C GLU A 93 25.96 14.91 -7.70
N LYS A 94 26.07 15.17 -6.38
CA LYS A 94 25.49 14.35 -5.32
C LYS A 94 24.45 15.11 -4.53
N PHE A 95 23.46 14.37 -4.04
CA PHE A 95 22.46 14.86 -3.09
C PHE A 95 22.85 14.50 -1.66
N ARG A 96 22.39 15.32 -0.71
CA ARG A 96 22.51 15.08 0.73
C ARG A 96 21.21 15.42 1.45
N TYR A 97 20.98 14.79 2.59
CA TYR A 97 19.94 15.21 3.52
C TYR A 97 20.37 16.49 4.25
N VAL A 98 19.45 17.43 4.41
CA VAL A 98 19.61 18.65 5.22
C VAL A 98 18.38 18.87 6.09
N ILE A 99 18.53 19.57 7.21
CA ILE A 99 17.42 19.92 8.09
C ILE A 99 16.99 21.36 7.79
N SER A 100 15.69 21.59 7.67
CA SER A 100 15.13 22.92 7.45
C SER A 100 15.55 23.88 8.58
N ARG A 101 15.99 25.10 8.23
CA ARG A 101 16.41 26.11 9.24
C ARG A 101 15.24 26.58 10.10
N MET A 102 14.04 26.63 9.52
CA MET A 102 12.80 27.04 10.16
C MET A 102 11.75 25.95 10.03
N ALA A 103 10.70 26.03 10.84
CA ALA A 103 9.52 25.19 10.67
C ALA A 103 8.90 25.47 9.28
N THR A 104 8.67 24.41 8.51
CA THR A 104 7.95 24.47 7.24
C THR A 104 6.45 24.37 7.50
N PRO A 105 5.58 24.78 6.54
CA PRO A 105 4.14 24.56 6.65
C PRO A 105 3.78 23.10 6.92
N ALA A 106 4.48 22.16 6.28
CA ALA A 106 4.30 20.72 6.49
C ALA A 106 4.58 20.32 7.96
N SER A 107 5.70 20.80 8.52
CA SER A 107 6.04 20.52 9.93
C SER A 107 5.05 21.13 10.92
N ALA A 108 4.43 22.26 10.57
CA ALA A 108 3.44 22.92 11.43
C ALA A 108 2.06 22.23 11.36
N VAL A 109 1.69 21.67 10.21
CA VAL A 109 0.37 21.06 9.98
C VAL A 109 0.35 19.59 10.38
N PHE A 110 1.39 18.83 10.04
CA PHE A 110 1.35 17.36 10.16
C PHE A 110 1.85 16.84 11.51
N MET A 111 2.68 17.60 12.22
CA MET A 111 3.25 17.14 13.49
C MET A 111 2.26 17.27 14.65
N LYS A 112 2.02 16.15 15.34
CA LYS A 112 1.21 16.11 16.58
C LYS A 112 2.01 16.72 17.74
N LYS A 113 1.33 17.44 18.65
CA LYS A 113 1.98 18.07 19.82
C LYS A 113 2.53 17.02 20.79
N GLU A 114 1.85 15.88 20.91
CA GLU A 114 2.18 14.79 21.82
C GLU A 114 3.12 13.74 21.20
N GLU A 115 3.78 14.06 20.08
CA GLU A 115 4.71 13.13 19.44
C GLU A 115 5.98 12.90 20.29
N SER A 116 6.17 11.64 20.69
CA SER A 116 7.27 11.21 21.56
C SER A 116 8.52 10.79 20.80
N ARG A 117 8.41 10.47 19.51
CA ARG A 117 9.54 10.08 18.65
C ARG A 117 10.41 11.30 18.32
N ASP A 118 11.66 11.02 17.92
CA ASP A 118 12.60 12.04 17.45
C ASP A 118 12.59 12.19 15.92
N HIS A 119 12.13 11.16 15.20
CA HIS A 119 11.98 11.16 13.74
C HIS A 119 10.63 10.57 13.35
N VAL A 120 9.96 11.20 12.39
CA VAL A 120 8.64 10.77 11.92
C VAL A 120 8.55 10.90 10.41
N GLU A 121 7.99 9.87 9.78
CA GLU A 121 7.59 9.87 8.38
C GLU A 121 6.08 10.04 8.28
N ILE A 122 5.62 10.93 7.40
CA ILE A 122 4.19 11.18 7.18
C ILE A 122 3.90 11.16 5.69
N CYS A 123 2.86 10.41 5.28
CA CYS A 123 2.33 10.43 3.93
C CYS A 123 0.97 11.14 3.88
N PRO A 124 0.90 12.45 3.58
CA PRO A 124 -0.36 13.17 3.50
C PRO A 124 -1.29 12.60 2.42
N GLN A 125 -0.71 12.17 1.29
CA GLN A 125 -1.47 11.61 0.16
C GLN A 125 -2.16 10.29 0.54
N ALA A 126 -1.53 9.45 1.36
CA ALA A 126 -2.17 8.25 1.91
C ALA A 126 -3.44 8.60 2.69
N GLY A 127 -3.40 9.69 3.48
CA GLY A 127 -4.56 10.18 4.22
C GLY A 127 -5.69 10.64 3.30
N VAL A 128 -5.37 11.39 2.24
CA VAL A 128 -6.37 11.83 1.24
C VAL A 128 -7.05 10.63 0.56
N ILE A 129 -6.26 9.65 0.12
CA ILE A 129 -6.78 8.44 -0.53
C ILE A 129 -7.62 7.62 0.46
N ALA A 130 -7.18 7.49 1.72
CA ALA A 130 -7.94 6.81 2.76
C ALA A 130 -9.30 7.49 3.02
N GLN A 131 -9.35 8.83 3.02
CA GLN A 131 -10.60 9.59 3.14
C GLN A 131 -11.53 9.38 1.94
N GLN A 132 -10.99 9.39 0.72
CA GLN A 132 -11.78 9.10 -0.50
C GLN A 132 -12.34 7.67 -0.47
N LEU A 133 -11.53 6.69 -0.05
CA LEU A 133 -11.99 5.31 0.16
C LEU A 133 -13.09 5.26 1.22
N ALA A 134 -12.90 5.94 2.34
CA ALA A 134 -13.89 5.97 3.42
C ALA A 134 -15.23 6.54 2.97
N GLN A 135 -15.21 7.67 2.28
CA GLN A 135 -16.40 8.28 1.69
C GLN A 135 -17.08 7.33 0.70
N ARG A 136 -16.30 6.69 -0.17
CA ARG A 136 -16.82 5.77 -1.18
C ARG A 136 -17.52 4.56 -0.55
N LEU A 137 -16.88 3.92 0.42
CA LEU A 137 -17.42 2.75 1.09
C LEU A 137 -18.65 3.08 1.95
N GLU A 138 -18.68 4.26 2.57
CA GLU A 138 -19.82 4.74 3.34
C GLU A 138 -21.03 5.06 2.45
N GLU A 139 -20.84 5.85 1.38
CA GLU A 139 -21.94 6.33 0.53
C GLU A 139 -22.48 5.27 -0.44
N ASP A 140 -21.59 4.48 -1.07
CA ASP A 140 -21.97 3.54 -2.13
C ASP A 140 -21.96 2.07 -1.69
N GLY A 141 -21.50 1.80 -0.45
CA GLY A 141 -21.28 0.47 0.07
C GLY A 141 -20.03 -0.21 -0.50
N GLY A 142 -19.48 -1.15 0.27
CA GLY A 142 -18.33 -1.92 -0.17
C GLY A 142 -17.46 -2.37 0.99
N ILE A 143 -16.29 -2.89 0.64
CA ILE A 143 -15.22 -3.27 1.57
C ILE A 143 -13.86 -2.98 0.91
N ALA A 144 -12.82 -2.73 1.72
CA ALA A 144 -11.46 -2.62 1.21
C ALA A 144 -10.49 -3.54 1.97
N LEU A 145 -9.49 -4.03 1.25
CA LEU A 145 -8.33 -4.74 1.78
C LEU A 145 -7.06 -4.00 1.34
N ILE A 146 -6.33 -3.49 2.32
CA ILE A 146 -5.04 -2.82 2.13
C ILE A 146 -3.96 -3.77 2.63
N ALA A 147 -2.96 -4.05 1.79
CA ALA A 147 -1.89 -4.97 2.10
C ALA A 147 -0.55 -4.35 1.68
N ASP A 148 0.31 -4.09 2.65
CA ASP A 148 1.55 -3.34 2.40
C ASP A 148 2.62 -3.58 3.47
N TYR A 149 3.87 -3.20 3.18
CA TYR A 149 4.92 -3.12 4.20
C TYR A 149 4.61 -2.00 5.17
N GLY A 150 4.69 -2.25 6.48
CA GLY A 150 4.26 -1.21 7.41
C GLY A 150 4.48 -1.46 8.88
N HIS A 151 3.91 -0.54 9.65
CA HIS A 151 3.95 -0.50 11.10
C HIS A 151 2.69 0.18 11.66
N SER A 152 2.53 0.24 12.97
CA SER A 152 1.39 0.84 13.69
C SER A 152 1.82 2.04 14.53
N GLY A 153 2.54 2.99 13.92
CA GLY A 153 3.03 4.21 14.57
C GLY A 153 4.34 4.09 15.38
N GLU A 154 5.02 2.94 15.38
CA GLU A 154 6.25 2.73 16.18
C GLU A 154 7.57 3.01 15.44
N LYS A 155 7.61 2.92 14.10
CA LYS A 155 8.84 3.16 13.32
C LYS A 155 9.07 4.64 13.07
N THR A 156 10.30 4.96 12.66
CA THR A 156 10.79 6.34 12.52
C THR A 156 11.40 6.65 11.16
N ASP A 157 12.40 5.88 10.71
CA ASP A 157 13.06 6.06 9.41
C ASP A 157 12.98 4.74 8.64
N THR A 158 12.16 4.72 7.61
CA THR A 158 11.87 3.53 6.82
C THR A 158 12.08 3.74 5.33
N PHE A 159 12.32 4.99 4.92
CA PHE A 159 12.64 5.36 3.55
C PHE A 159 13.89 4.65 3.04
N ARG A 160 13.70 3.84 2.01
CA ARG A 160 14.76 3.00 1.45
C ARG A 160 14.61 2.89 -0.05
N ALA A 161 15.71 2.51 -0.70
CA ALA A 161 15.71 2.20 -2.11
C ALA A 161 16.15 0.76 -2.37
N PHE A 162 15.60 0.15 -3.41
CA PHE A 162 16.03 -1.16 -3.89
C PHE A 162 16.47 -1.07 -5.35
N LYS A 163 17.64 -1.64 -5.64
CA LYS A 163 18.19 -1.74 -7.00
C LYS A 163 18.71 -3.15 -7.22
N LYS A 164 18.20 -3.84 -8.23
CA LYS A 164 18.55 -5.24 -8.55
C LYS A 164 18.44 -6.17 -7.32
N HIS A 165 17.32 -6.08 -6.59
CA HIS A 165 17.01 -6.86 -5.38
C HIS A 165 18.01 -6.67 -4.22
N LYS A 166 18.66 -5.51 -4.13
CA LYS A 166 19.55 -5.16 -3.02
C LYS A 166 19.21 -3.77 -2.48
N LEU A 167 19.40 -3.60 -1.18
CA LEU A 167 19.29 -2.29 -0.53
C LEU A 167 20.27 -1.33 -1.21
N HIS A 168 19.77 -0.15 -1.53
CA HIS A 168 20.48 0.93 -2.19
C HIS A 168 20.25 2.23 -1.42
N ASP A 169 21.21 3.15 -1.50
CA ASP A 169 21.03 4.49 -0.94
C ASP A 169 20.01 5.26 -1.81
N PRO A 170 18.92 5.79 -1.22
CA PRO A 170 17.92 6.54 -1.98
C PRO A 170 18.44 7.79 -2.71
N LEU A 171 19.53 8.38 -2.25
CA LEU A 171 20.10 9.59 -2.85
C LEU A 171 21.13 9.29 -3.95
N VAL A 172 21.48 8.02 -4.14
CA VAL A 172 22.40 7.57 -5.20
C VAL A 172 21.61 7.07 -6.40
N ASP A 173 22.06 7.44 -7.60
CA ASP A 173 21.44 7.08 -8.88
C ASP A 173 19.92 7.35 -8.93
N ALA A 174 19.49 8.52 -8.45
CA ALA A 174 18.07 8.91 -8.35
C ALA A 174 17.30 8.67 -9.67
N GLY A 175 16.13 8.02 -9.57
CA GLY A 175 15.31 7.62 -10.71
C GLY A 175 15.66 6.25 -11.31
N SER A 176 16.73 5.58 -10.85
CA SER A 176 17.11 4.24 -11.32
C SER A 176 16.97 3.12 -10.27
N ALA A 177 16.54 3.48 -9.06
CA ALA A 177 16.23 2.58 -7.96
C ALA A 177 14.77 2.78 -7.55
N ASP A 178 14.16 1.71 -7.06
CA ASP A 178 12.78 1.71 -6.59
C ASP A 178 12.72 2.24 -5.16
N LEU A 179 11.87 3.23 -4.90
CA LEU A 179 11.76 3.91 -3.61
C LEU A 179 10.55 3.40 -2.86
N THR A 180 10.71 3.09 -1.58
CA THR A 180 9.63 2.61 -0.71
C THR A 180 9.79 3.18 0.70
N ALA A 181 8.67 3.41 1.37
CA ALA A 181 8.60 3.74 2.79
C ALA A 181 7.51 2.90 3.45
N ASP A 182 7.73 2.46 4.67
CA ASP A 182 6.73 1.66 5.40
C ASP A 182 5.46 2.48 5.65
N VAL A 183 4.31 1.85 5.43
CA VAL A 183 3.00 2.43 5.68
C VAL A 183 2.72 2.49 7.18
N ASP A 184 2.34 3.67 7.68
CA ASP A 184 1.77 3.82 9.01
C ASP A 184 0.28 3.44 8.98
N PHE A 185 -0.01 2.18 9.32
CA PHE A 185 -1.36 1.65 9.36
C PHE A 185 -2.20 2.27 10.49
N GLN A 186 -1.58 2.80 11.54
CA GLN A 186 -2.32 3.51 12.59
C GLN A 186 -2.81 4.86 12.05
N PHE A 187 -1.98 5.57 11.29
CA PHE A 187 -2.40 6.80 10.61
C PHE A 187 -3.57 6.55 9.65
N LEU A 188 -3.55 5.47 8.86
CA LEU A 188 -4.67 5.10 7.99
C LEU A 188 -5.95 4.85 8.79
N LYS A 189 -5.88 4.10 9.89
CA LYS A 189 -7.03 3.79 10.75
C LYS A 189 -7.62 5.04 11.40
N ASP A 190 -6.78 5.90 11.96
CA ASP A 190 -7.18 7.16 12.58
C ASP A 190 -7.92 8.06 11.59
N THR A 191 -7.49 8.04 10.32
CA THR A 191 -8.06 8.85 9.24
C THR A 191 -9.49 8.44 8.85
N VAL A 192 -9.88 7.18 9.08
CA VAL A 192 -11.16 6.65 8.58
C VAL A 192 -12.15 6.25 9.68
N THR A 193 -11.77 6.41 10.94
CA THR A 193 -12.53 5.88 12.10
C THR A 193 -13.92 6.49 12.29
N ASP A 194 -14.21 7.64 11.66
CA ASP A 194 -15.52 8.30 11.70
C ASP A 194 -16.56 7.65 10.77
N LYS A 195 -16.10 7.02 9.67
CA LYS A 195 -16.97 6.42 8.63
C LYS A 195 -16.89 4.90 8.57
N LEU A 196 -15.76 4.33 9.00
CA LEU A 196 -15.43 2.91 8.80
C LEU A 196 -15.02 2.21 10.08
N VAL A 197 -15.21 0.89 10.11
CA VAL A 197 -14.60 -0.02 11.07
C VAL A 197 -13.38 -0.67 10.40
N SER A 198 -12.25 -0.59 11.09
CA SER A 198 -11.01 -1.24 10.68
C SER A 198 -10.79 -2.57 11.41
N TYR A 199 -10.31 -3.58 10.69
CA TYR A 199 -9.78 -4.83 11.23
C TYR A 199 -8.31 -4.96 10.88
N GLY A 200 -7.47 -5.18 11.90
CA GLY A 200 -6.00 -5.19 11.77
C GLY A 200 -5.34 -3.86 12.20
N PRO A 201 -4.09 -3.60 11.75
CA PRO A 201 -3.33 -4.48 10.88
C PRO A 201 -3.01 -5.83 11.55
N VAL A 202 -3.03 -6.91 10.77
CA VAL A 202 -2.46 -8.21 11.14
C VAL A 202 -1.28 -8.50 10.23
N THR A 203 -0.35 -9.35 10.66
CA THR A 203 0.78 -9.72 9.82
C THR A 203 0.35 -10.57 8.62
N GLN A 204 1.12 -10.53 7.52
CA GLN A 204 0.88 -11.39 6.36
C GLN A 204 0.85 -12.85 6.75
N ARG A 205 1.76 -13.28 7.61
CA ARG A 205 1.79 -14.63 8.15
C ARG A 205 0.46 -15.00 8.80
N GLU A 206 0.01 -14.22 9.78
CA GLU A 206 -1.23 -14.48 10.51
C GLU A 206 -2.43 -14.50 9.57
N PHE A 207 -2.53 -13.52 8.67
CA PHE A 207 -3.61 -13.43 7.71
C PHE A 207 -3.68 -14.68 6.82
N LEU A 208 -2.56 -15.06 6.19
CA LEU A 208 -2.49 -16.20 5.28
C LEU A 208 -2.77 -17.53 5.98
N LEU A 209 -2.24 -17.72 7.20
CA LEU A 209 -2.49 -18.94 7.98
C LEU A 209 -3.95 -19.03 8.44
N ARG A 210 -4.56 -17.93 8.90
CA ARG A 210 -5.99 -17.88 9.25
C ARG A 210 -6.90 -18.09 8.03
N MET A 211 -6.45 -17.67 6.85
CA MET A 211 -7.12 -17.96 5.57
C MET A 211 -6.82 -19.38 5.04
N HIS A 212 -6.12 -20.21 5.82
CA HIS A 212 -5.78 -21.60 5.51
C HIS A 212 -4.94 -21.78 4.25
N ALA A 213 -4.01 -20.85 3.99
CA ALA A 213 -3.08 -20.95 2.86
C ALA A 213 -2.26 -22.25 2.86
N GLU A 214 -1.99 -22.84 4.04
CA GLU A 214 -1.33 -24.14 4.20
C GLU A 214 -2.13 -25.29 3.54
N LYS A 215 -3.46 -25.31 3.68
CA LYS A 215 -4.32 -26.32 3.05
C LYS A 215 -4.30 -26.15 1.53
N ARG A 216 -4.28 -24.90 1.07
CA ARG A 216 -4.14 -24.60 -0.37
C ARG A 216 -2.78 -25.08 -0.89
N LEU A 217 -1.70 -24.86 -0.14
CA LEU A 217 -0.37 -25.36 -0.50
C LEU A 217 -0.36 -26.89 -0.62
N GLN A 218 -0.95 -27.62 0.33
CA GLN A 218 -1.04 -29.08 0.28
C GLN A 218 -1.73 -29.58 -1.00
N ILE A 219 -2.85 -28.97 -1.38
CA ILE A 219 -3.59 -29.29 -2.60
C ILE A 219 -2.75 -28.97 -3.86
N LEU A 220 -2.04 -27.85 -3.87
CA LEU A 220 -1.18 -27.51 -5.00
C LEU A 220 -0.04 -28.54 -5.15
N LEU A 221 0.64 -28.87 -4.05
CA LEU A 221 1.73 -29.83 -4.03
C LEU A 221 1.30 -31.25 -4.46
N SER A 222 0.08 -31.67 -4.11
CA SER A 222 -0.44 -32.98 -4.53
C SER A 222 -0.73 -33.06 -6.04
N ASN A 223 -0.91 -31.92 -6.70
CA ASN A 223 -1.20 -31.84 -8.14
C ASN A 223 0.04 -31.49 -8.98
N CYS A 224 1.16 -31.12 -8.36
CA CYS A 224 2.42 -30.87 -9.06
C CYS A 224 2.99 -32.14 -9.68
N LYS A 225 3.50 -32.00 -10.90
CA LYS A 225 4.05 -33.13 -11.67
C LYS A 225 5.57 -33.28 -11.49
N GLY A 226 6.27 -32.22 -11.11
CA GLY A 226 7.73 -32.21 -10.95
C GLY A 226 8.16 -31.71 -9.57
N GLU A 227 9.36 -32.14 -9.13
CA GLU A 227 9.93 -31.71 -7.85
C GLU A 227 10.35 -30.22 -7.85
N ASP A 228 10.78 -29.68 -8.99
CA ASP A 228 11.15 -28.26 -9.10
C ASP A 228 9.97 -27.33 -8.84
N GLU A 229 8.78 -27.69 -9.33
CA GLU A 229 7.53 -26.97 -9.09
C GLU A 229 7.15 -27.02 -7.61
N LYS A 230 7.26 -28.20 -6.98
CA LYS A 230 7.00 -28.38 -5.55
C LYS A 230 7.96 -27.55 -4.70
N SER A 231 9.25 -27.55 -5.06
CA SER A 231 10.27 -26.77 -4.37
C SER A 231 9.97 -25.27 -4.46
N SER A 232 9.61 -24.79 -5.66
CA SER A 232 9.24 -23.40 -5.90
C SER A 232 8.00 -22.96 -5.11
N LEU A 233 6.98 -23.82 -5.01
CA LEU A 233 5.79 -23.53 -4.20
C LEU A 233 6.10 -23.47 -2.71
N LYS A 234 6.91 -24.41 -2.20
CA LYS A 234 7.32 -24.41 -0.80
C LYS A 234 8.16 -23.18 -0.46
N SER A 235 9.11 -22.82 -1.31
CA SER A 235 9.96 -21.65 -1.09
C SER A 235 9.16 -20.35 -1.16
N GLY A 236 8.20 -20.23 -2.09
CA GLY A 236 7.29 -19.09 -2.15
C GLY A 236 6.40 -18.97 -0.91
N PHE A 237 5.85 -20.08 -0.42
CA PHE A 237 5.06 -20.08 0.81
C PHE A 237 5.89 -19.66 2.03
N HIS A 238 7.11 -20.20 2.16
CA HIS A 238 8.05 -19.83 3.21
C HIS A 238 8.41 -18.34 3.13
N MET A 239 8.73 -17.82 1.94
CA MET A 239 9.01 -16.40 1.73
C MET A 239 7.87 -15.49 2.20
N MET A 240 6.61 -15.89 1.95
CA MET A 240 5.45 -15.12 2.35
C MET A 240 5.10 -15.25 3.84
N THR A 241 5.38 -16.38 4.47
CA THR A 241 4.85 -16.68 5.82
C THR A 241 5.91 -16.68 6.92
N ASP A 242 7.19 -16.74 6.60
CA ASP A 242 8.23 -16.80 7.62
C ASP A 242 8.55 -15.44 8.24
N GLU A 243 8.91 -15.48 9.52
CA GLU A 243 9.07 -14.30 10.35
C GLU A 243 10.29 -13.46 9.99
N ASP A 244 11.36 -14.10 9.52
CA ASP A 244 12.58 -13.46 9.05
C ASP A 244 12.48 -13.00 7.58
N LYS A 245 11.31 -13.20 6.94
CA LYS A 245 10.99 -12.80 5.57
C LYS A 245 9.82 -11.81 5.55
N MET A 246 8.89 -11.96 4.60
CA MET A 246 7.75 -11.05 4.44
C MET A 246 6.66 -11.27 5.49
N GLY A 247 6.69 -12.39 6.21
CA GLY A 247 5.61 -12.80 7.10
C GLY A 247 5.31 -11.77 8.19
N GLN A 248 6.33 -11.09 8.70
CA GLN A 248 6.21 -10.09 9.76
C GLN A 248 6.16 -8.64 9.25
N CYS A 249 6.96 -8.25 8.26
CA CYS A 249 7.03 -6.86 7.82
C CYS A 249 5.83 -6.41 6.97
N PHE A 250 5.19 -7.34 6.26
CA PHE A 250 4.00 -7.10 5.45
C PHE A 250 2.74 -7.25 6.29
N LYS A 251 1.78 -6.33 6.13
CA LYS A 251 0.59 -6.23 6.98
C LYS A 251 -0.68 -6.15 6.14
N PHE A 252 -1.79 -6.63 6.70
CA PHE A 252 -3.13 -6.56 6.12
C PHE A 252 -4.05 -5.74 7.01
N LEU A 253 -4.78 -4.80 6.42
CA LEU A 253 -5.82 -3.98 7.04
C LEU A 253 -7.10 -4.11 6.21
N ALA A 254 -8.20 -4.50 6.84
CA ALA A 254 -9.50 -4.49 6.18
C ALA A 254 -10.38 -3.35 6.72
N LEU A 255 -11.16 -2.77 5.82
CA LEU A 255 -12.03 -1.63 6.07
C LEU A 255 -13.46 -1.96 5.66
N TYR A 256 -14.40 -1.66 6.56
CA TYR A 256 -15.83 -1.94 6.39
C TYR A 256 -16.66 -0.70 6.77
N PRO A 257 -17.82 -0.47 6.14
CA PRO A 257 -18.75 0.58 6.54
C PRO A 257 -19.16 0.48 8.01
N LEU A 258 -19.21 1.62 8.72
CA LEU A 258 -19.50 1.65 10.16
C LEU A 258 -20.85 1.01 10.53
N VAL A 259 -21.84 1.04 9.64
CA VAL A 259 -23.13 0.38 9.80
C VAL A 259 -23.02 -1.13 10.04
N LEU A 260 -21.91 -1.77 9.63
CA LEU A 260 -21.66 -3.20 9.83
C LEU A 260 -21.03 -3.54 11.18
N LYS A 261 -20.73 -2.56 12.06
CA LYS A 261 -20.01 -2.77 13.32
C LYS A 261 -20.60 -3.88 14.20
N ASP A 262 -21.91 -3.83 14.45
CA ASP A 262 -22.57 -4.81 15.32
C ASP A 262 -22.60 -6.21 14.70
N TYR A 263 -22.70 -6.29 13.37
CA TYR A 263 -22.62 -7.54 12.64
C TYR A 263 -21.22 -8.13 12.73
N LEU A 264 -20.19 -7.32 12.45
CA LEU A 264 -18.78 -7.75 12.44
C LEU A 264 -18.25 -8.06 13.84
N THR A 265 -18.84 -7.50 14.90
CA THR A 265 -18.54 -7.90 16.28
C THR A 265 -18.98 -9.34 16.55
N LYS A 266 -20.12 -9.78 15.98
CA LYS A 266 -20.64 -11.14 16.12
C LYS A 266 -20.02 -12.11 15.11
N ARG A 267 -19.64 -11.60 13.94
CA ARG A 267 -19.09 -12.34 12.80
C ARG A 267 -17.89 -11.59 12.23
N PRO A 268 -16.74 -11.66 12.92
CA PRO A 268 -15.54 -10.96 12.48
C PRO A 268 -15.07 -11.46 11.11
N PRO A 269 -14.40 -10.59 10.33
CA PRO A 269 -13.94 -10.95 9.00
C PRO A 269 -12.84 -12.00 9.07
N ALA A 270 -12.89 -12.95 8.12
CA ALA A 270 -11.90 -14.01 8.00
C ALA A 270 -10.49 -13.43 7.81
N GLY A 271 -9.49 -14.09 8.40
CA GLY A 271 -8.09 -13.67 8.34
C GLY A 271 -7.65 -12.67 9.41
N PHE A 272 -8.58 -11.99 10.10
CA PHE A 272 -8.26 -10.90 11.03
C PHE A 272 -8.42 -11.26 12.51
N VAL A 273 -9.09 -12.36 12.81
CA VAL A 273 -9.25 -12.89 14.17
C VAL A 273 -8.94 -14.37 14.19
N ASP A 274 -8.58 -14.89 15.36
CA ASP A 274 -8.59 -16.32 15.60
C ASP A 274 -10.05 -16.78 15.72
N LEU A 275 -10.49 -17.62 14.78
CA LEU A 275 -11.84 -18.21 14.75
C LEU A 275 -11.89 -19.49 15.57
#